data_AF-A0A7C9TQQ3-F1
#
_entry.id   AF-A0A7C9TQQ3-F1
#
_cell.length_a   1.000
_cell.length_b   1.000
_cell.length_c   1.000
_cell.angle_alpha   90.00
_cell.angle_beta   90.00
_cell.angle_gamma   90.00
#
_symmetry.space_group_name_H-M   'P 1'
#
loop_
_entity.id
_entity.type
_entity.pdbx_description
1 polymer ?
#
loop_
_entity_poly.entity_id
_entity_poly.type
_entity_poly.pdbx_seq_one_letter_code
_entity_poly.pdbx_strand_id
1 'polypeptide(L)'
;MTRRQDLAGLIPKILRSEQAGAPLSIRDLYRAVERDHPHLVDDELEVSTGAVRWKHEFRWELETLVVKGEVKRRKDLGRGVYSL
;
A
#
# COMPACT_ATOMS: atom_id res chain seq x y z
N MET A 1 7.31 -5.16 -16.88
CA MET A 1 6.54 -4.44 -15.85
C MET A 1 7.45 -4.18 -14.68
N THR A 2 7.39 -3.01 -14.06
CA THR A 2 8.13 -2.72 -12.82
C THR A 2 7.23 -2.98 -11.62
N ARG A 3 7.78 -3.44 -10.49
CA ARG A 3 7.00 -3.73 -9.27
C ARG A 3 6.09 -2.58 -8.85
N ARG A 4 6.55 -1.33 -9.01
CA ARG A 4 5.72 -0.13 -8.77
C ARG A 4 4.45 -0.07 -9.62
N GLN A 5 4.51 -0.45 -10.89
CA GLN A 5 3.33 -0.53 -11.76
C GLN A 5 2.36 -1.62 -11.28
N ASP A 6 2.90 -2.77 -10.87
CA ASP A 6 2.10 -3.87 -10.33
C ASP A 6 1.40 -3.44 -9.03
N LEU A 7 2.13 -2.78 -8.12
CA LEU A 7 1.60 -2.22 -6.87
C LEU A 7 0.51 -1.17 -7.11
N ALA A 8 0.69 -0.25 -8.06
CA ALA A 8 -0.30 0.77 -8.38
C ALA A 8 -1.64 0.16 -8.81
N GLY A 9 -1.60 -0.92 -9.61
CA GLY A 9 -2.81 -1.65 -10.02
C GLY A 9 -3.40 -2.54 -8.90
N LEU A 10 -2.60 -2.89 -7.90
CA LEU A 10 -2.95 -3.79 -6.81
C LEU A 10 -3.65 -3.07 -5.64
N ILE A 11 -3.14 -1.90 -5.25
CA ILE A 11 -3.58 -1.18 -4.04
C ILE A 11 -5.10 -0.94 -4.03
N PRO A 12 -5.75 -0.45 -5.11
CA PRO A 12 -7.20 -0.28 -5.12
C PRO A 12 -7.97 -1.59 -5.02
N LYS A 13 -7.40 -2.69 -5.53
CA LYS A 13 -8.03 -4.03 -5.46
C LYS A 13 -7.98 -4.57 -4.04
N ILE A 14 -6.83 -4.46 -3.36
CA ILE A 14 -6.68 -4.83 -1.94
C ILE A 14 -7.64 -4.01 -1.09
N LEU A 15 -7.68 -2.68 -1.28
CA LEU A 15 -8.64 -1.84 -0.57
C LEU A 15 -10.06 -2.32 -0.81
N ARG A 16 -10.46 -2.60 -2.05
CA ARG A 16 -11.81 -3.09 -2.33
C ARG A 16 -12.13 -4.46 -1.70
N SER A 17 -11.18 -5.39 -1.66
CA SER A 17 -11.40 -6.75 -1.18
C SER A 17 -11.39 -6.85 0.35
N GLU A 18 -10.50 -6.10 1.00
CA GLU A 18 -10.27 -6.20 2.45
C GLU A 18 -11.11 -5.19 3.25
N GLN A 19 -11.54 -4.06 2.65
CA GLN A 19 -12.24 -2.97 3.33
C GLN A 19 -13.70 -3.33 3.61
N ALA A 20 -14.00 -4.46 4.28
CA ALA A 20 -15.34 -4.99 4.58
C ALA A 20 -16.24 -4.05 5.41
N GLY A 21 -16.58 -2.87 4.86
CA GLY A 21 -17.19 -1.73 5.54
C GLY A 21 -16.23 -0.86 6.35
N ALA A 22 -14.97 -1.29 6.57
CA ALA A 22 -14.04 -0.62 7.48
C ALA A 22 -12.75 -0.15 6.77
N PRO A 23 -12.28 1.09 7.01
CA PRO A 23 -11.00 1.56 6.51
C PRO A 23 -9.82 0.69 6.98
N LEU A 24 -8.79 0.57 6.15
CA LEU A 24 -7.66 -0.32 6.38
C LEU A 24 -6.45 0.46 6.86
N SER A 25 -5.72 -0.09 7.83
CA SER A 25 -4.41 0.46 8.18
C SER A 25 -3.38 0.07 7.12
N ILE A 26 -2.29 0.85 7.02
CA ILE A 26 -1.18 0.50 6.14
C ILE A 26 -0.56 -0.85 6.45
N ARG A 27 -0.66 -1.30 7.71
CA ARG A 27 -0.18 -2.63 8.13
C ARG A 27 -1.05 -3.74 7.56
N ASP A 28 -2.36 -3.53 7.47
CA ASP A 28 -3.29 -4.50 6.88
C ASP A 28 -3.04 -4.61 5.38
N LEU A 29 -2.80 -3.46 4.72
CA LEU A 29 -2.41 -3.43 3.31
C LEU A 29 -1.10 -4.19 3.05
N TYR A 30 -0.08 -4.02 3.90
CA TYR A 30 1.16 -4.80 3.80
C TYR A 30 0.94 -6.30 3.96
N ARG A 31 0.13 -6.70 4.94
CA ARG A 31 -0.19 -8.11 5.16
C ARG A 31 -0.92 -8.73 3.97
N ALA A 32 -1.80 -7.99 3.32
CA ALA A 32 -2.49 -8.45 2.11
C ALA A 32 -1.49 -8.69 0.95
N VAL A 33 -0.51 -7.78 0.76
CA VAL A 33 0.56 -7.99 -0.23
C VAL A 33 1.44 -9.19 0.14
N GLU A 34 1.87 -9.29 1.40
CA GLU A 34 2.70 -10.41 1.89
C GLU A 34 1.99 -11.77 1.71
N ARG A 35 0.66 -11.82 1.92
CA ARG A 35 -0.14 -13.04 1.79
C ARG A 35 -0.42 -13.41 0.33
N ASP A 36 -0.90 -12.46 -0.47
CA ASP A 36 -1.48 -12.75 -1.79
C ASP A 36 -0.50 -12.49 -2.95
N HIS A 37 0.54 -11.68 -2.72
CA HIS A 37 1.52 -11.26 -3.72
C HIS A 37 2.97 -11.35 -3.21
N PRO A 38 3.42 -12.53 -2.71
CA PRO A 38 4.74 -12.68 -2.09
C PRO A 38 5.90 -12.39 -3.06
N HIS A 39 5.68 -12.53 -4.38
CA HIS A 39 6.68 -12.20 -5.41
C HIS A 39 7.02 -10.70 -5.50
N LEU A 40 6.20 -9.82 -4.91
CA LEU A 40 6.46 -8.38 -4.84
C LEU A 40 7.22 -7.99 -3.56
N VAL A 41 7.36 -8.92 -2.60
CA VAL A 41 8.00 -8.70 -1.31
C VAL A 41 9.48 -9.03 -1.42
N ASP A 42 10.33 -8.07 -1.06
CA ASP A 42 11.77 -8.27 -0.87
C ASP A 42 12.22 -7.84 0.53
N ASP A 43 13.32 -8.40 1.03
CA ASP A 43 13.95 -7.91 2.26
C ASP A 43 15.11 -6.95 1.96
N GLU A 44 15.21 -6.48 0.70
CA GLU A 44 16.20 -5.50 0.31
C GLU A 44 15.96 -4.17 1.03
N LEU A 45 16.99 -3.65 1.70
CA LEU A 45 16.97 -2.34 2.32
C LEU A 45 17.37 -1.28 1.30
N GLU A 46 16.62 -0.19 1.24
CA GLU A 46 16.99 0.97 0.45
C GLU A 46 18.07 1.76 1.18
N VAL A 47 19.26 1.86 0.57
CA VAL A 47 20.47 2.47 1.17
C VAL A 47 20.25 3.93 1.58
N SER A 48 19.33 4.64 0.91
CA SER A 48 18.99 6.04 1.15
C SER A 48 18.12 6.28 2.40
N THR A 49 17.33 5.29 2.83
CA THR A 49 16.31 5.47 3.89
C THR A 49 16.39 4.43 5.01
N GLY A 50 17.11 3.32 4.80
CA GLY A 50 17.12 2.17 5.71
C GLY A 50 15.78 1.43 5.77
N ALA A 51 14.82 1.76 4.89
CA ALA A 51 13.53 1.10 4.82
C ALA A 51 13.57 -0.12 3.88
N VAL A 52 12.71 -1.10 4.15
CA VAL A 52 12.48 -2.22 3.23
C VAL A 52 11.92 -1.68 1.91
N ARG A 53 12.60 -1.95 0.80
CA ARG A 53 12.40 -1.32 -0.51
C ARG A 53 10.96 -1.44 -0.98
N TRP A 54 10.36 -2.63 -0.99
CA TRP A 54 8.96 -2.77 -1.42
C TRP A 54 7.98 -2.01 -0.53
N LYS A 55 8.21 -1.90 0.78
CA LYS A 55 7.33 -1.13 1.70
C LYS A 55 7.39 0.36 1.41
N HIS A 56 8.56 0.85 0.99
CA HIS A 56 8.74 2.23 0.56
C HIS A 56 8.08 2.48 -0.81
N GLU A 57 8.31 1.62 -1.79
CA GLU A 57 7.63 1.67 -3.10
C GLU A 57 6.11 1.63 -2.96
N PHE A 58 5.60 0.74 -2.10
CA PHE A 58 4.17 0.65 -1.78
C PHE A 58 3.62 1.96 -1.20
N ARG A 59 4.34 2.56 -0.24
CA ARG A 59 3.94 3.86 0.34
C ARG A 59 3.87 4.93 -0.73
N TRP A 60 4.88 5.01 -1.61
CA TRP A 60 4.88 5.98 -2.70
C TRP A 60 3.64 5.80 -3.58
N GLU A 61 3.37 4.60 -4.07
CA GLU A 61 2.22 4.37 -4.93
C GLU A 61 0.90 4.67 -4.22
N LEU A 62 0.76 4.29 -2.95
CA LEU A 62 -0.41 4.62 -2.14
C LEU A 62 -0.62 6.14 -2.03
N GLU A 63 0.44 6.91 -1.76
CA GLU A 63 0.37 8.38 -1.73
C GLU A 63 0.02 8.97 -3.09
N THR A 64 0.53 8.37 -4.17
CA THR A 64 0.21 8.81 -5.54
C THR A 64 -1.28 8.63 -5.82
N LEU A 65 -1.86 7.51 -5.43
CA LEU A 65 -3.30 7.25 -5.56
C LEU A 65 -4.13 8.20 -4.68
N VAL A 66 -3.61 8.57 -3.51
CA VAL A 66 -4.25 9.60 -2.66
C VAL A 66 -4.24 10.97 -3.34
N VAL A 67 -3.12 11.39 -3.92
CA VAL A 67 -3.01 12.66 -4.65
C VAL A 67 -3.93 12.69 -5.88
N LYS A 68 -4.10 11.55 -6.55
CA LYS A 68 -5.05 11.40 -7.67
C LYS A 68 -6.51 11.36 -7.24
N GLY A 69 -6.80 11.24 -5.94
CA GLY A 69 -8.16 11.12 -5.41
C GLY A 69 -8.79 9.73 -5.56
N GLU A 70 -8.01 8.72 -5.98
CA GLU A 70 -8.46 7.33 -6.12
C GLU A 70 -8.55 6.60 -4.77
N VAL A 71 -7.80 7.09 -3.77
CA VAL A 71 -7.77 6.56 -2.40
C VAL A 71 -7.89 7.74 -1.44
N LYS A 72 -8.67 7.58 -0.37
CA LYS A 72 -8.82 8.57 0.70
C LYS A 72 -7.97 8.18 1.89
N ARG A 73 -7.14 9.10 2.36
CA ARG A 73 -6.48 8.99 3.66
C ARG A 73 -7.43 9.46 4.77
N ARG A 74 -7.79 8.55 5.68
CA ARG A 74 -8.71 8.79 6.80
C ARG A 74 -7.96 9.32 8.03
N LYS A 75 -7.61 10.61 8.00
CA LYS A 75 -6.91 11.28 9.13
C LYS A 75 -7.75 11.30 10.42
N ASP A 76 -9.07 11.22 10.29
CA ASP A 76 -10.05 11.14 11.36
C ASP A 76 -9.95 9.84 12.19
N LEU A 77 -9.40 8.76 11.60
CA LEU A 77 -9.28 7.45 12.24
C LEU A 77 -7.85 7.13 12.70
N GLY A 78 -6.96 8.12 12.64
CA GLY A 78 -5.54 7.98 13.00
C GLY A 78 -4.59 7.97 11.82
N ARG A 79 -3.30 7.87 12.10
CA ARG A 79 -2.25 7.93 11.08
C ARG A 79 -2.18 6.61 10.31
N GLY A 80 -2.17 6.71 8.97
CA GLY A 80 -1.94 5.56 8.10
C GLY A 80 -3.17 4.68 7.87
N VAL A 81 -4.37 5.26 7.95
CA VAL A 81 -5.64 4.59 7.62
C VAL A 81 -6.14 5.07 6.25
N TYR A 82 -6.60 4.15 5.42
CA TYR A 82 -6.96 4.37 4.02
C TYR A 82 -8.32 3.72 3.67
N SER A 83 -9.04 4.34 2.75
CA SER A 83 -10.28 3.84 2.17
C SER A 83 -10.37 4.22 0.69
N LEU A 84 -11.25 3.61 -0.09
CA LEU A 84 -11.74 4.21 -1.33
C LEU A 84 -12.62 5.46 -1.05
#